data_AF-A0A534MQJ7-F1
#
_entry.id   AF-A0A534MQJ7-F1
#
_cell.length_a   1.000
_cell.length_b   1.000
_cell.length_c   1.000
_cell.angle_alpha   90.00
_cell.angle_beta   90.00
_cell.angle_gamma   90.00
#
_symmetry.space_group_name_H-M   'P 1'
#
loop_
_entity.id
_entity.type
_entity.pdbx_description
1 polymer ?
#
loop_
_entity_poly.entity_id
_entity_poly.type
_entity_poly.pdbx_seq_one_letter_code
_entity_poly.pdbx_strand_id
1 'polypeptide(L)'
;MAAPGAHPNRRPLWALVLLSPVIAEMLSGSTPPIEWLNPVAALFLIWLYGSGVLVMRETAVRWKTGWPSILLLGAAYGIIEEGLAVKS
;
A
#
# COMPACT_ATOMS: atom_id res chain seq x y z
N MET A 1 -15.16 29.42 -4.40
CA MET A 1 -13.98 28.94 -5.13
C MET A 1 -12.94 28.52 -4.09
N ALA A 2 -12.96 27.25 -3.67
CA ALA A 2 -12.17 26.78 -2.52
C ALA A 2 -10.74 26.42 -2.93
N ALA A 3 -9.76 26.89 -2.17
CA ALA A 3 -8.34 26.66 -2.42
C ALA A 3 -7.97 25.15 -2.32
N PRO A 4 -7.26 24.57 -3.31
CA PRO A 4 -6.85 23.17 -3.29
C PRO A 4 -5.53 23.03 -2.52
N GLY A 5 -5.58 22.97 -1.18
CA GLY A 5 -4.36 23.05 -0.38
C GLY A 5 -4.40 22.48 1.03
N ALA A 6 -5.35 21.60 1.36
CA ALA A 6 -5.46 21.07 2.72
C ALA A 6 -5.50 19.53 2.71
N HIS A 7 -4.42 18.91 3.17
CA HIS A 7 -4.49 17.57 3.78
C HIS A 7 -4.18 17.69 5.29
N PRO A 8 -5.12 18.13 6.14
CA PRO A 8 -4.87 18.31 7.58
C PRO A 8 -5.05 17.02 8.38
N ASN A 9 -5.40 15.89 7.76
CA ASN A 9 -5.71 14.66 8.47
C ASN A 9 -4.69 13.57 8.14
N ARG A 10 -3.79 13.31 9.10
CA ARG A 10 -2.86 12.15 9.07
C ARG A 10 -3.58 10.82 9.31
N ARG A 11 -4.80 10.87 9.84
CA ARG A 11 -5.68 9.72 10.14
C ARG A 11 -5.92 8.78 8.93
N PRO A 12 -6.33 9.28 7.74
CA PRO A 12 -6.47 8.43 6.55
C PRO A 12 -5.15 7.84 6.05
N LEU A 13 -4.00 8.48 6.34
CA LEU A 13 -2.68 7.95 6.00
C LEU A 13 -2.36 6.69 6.81
N TRP A 14 -2.61 6.74 8.12
CA TRP A 14 -2.47 5.58 8.99
C TRP A 14 -3.45 4.46 8.65
N ALA A 15 -4.70 4.83 8.31
CA ALA A 15 -5.67 3.86 7.84
C ALA A 15 -5.20 3.17 6.55
N LEU A 16 -4.68 3.92 5.57
CA LEU A 16 -4.13 3.34 4.33
C LEU A 16 -2.97 2.39 4.59
N VAL A 17 -2.02 2.79 5.43
CA VAL A 17 -0.82 1.98 5.75
C VAL A 17 -1.19 0.68 6.46
N LEU A 18 -2.16 0.70 7.37
CA LEU A 18 -2.60 -0.50 8.10
C LEU A 18 -3.52 -1.40 7.27
N LEU A 19 -4.37 -0.81 6.45
CA LEU A 19 -5.39 -1.52 5.69
C LEU A 19 -4.79 -2.12 4.40
N SER A 20 -3.70 -1.56 3.90
CA SER A 20 -2.95 -2.09 2.75
C SER A 20 -2.48 -3.55 2.93
N PRO A 21 -1.66 -3.90 3.95
CA PRO A 21 -1.20 -5.27 4.13
C PRO A 21 -2.36 -6.22 4.44
N VAL A 22 -3.41 -5.75 5.14
CA VAL A 22 -4.61 -6.57 5.39
C VAL A 22 -5.31 -6.91 4.09
N ILE A 23 -5.53 -5.94 3.20
CA ILE A 23 -6.14 -6.18 1.89
C ILE A 23 -5.26 -7.10 1.06
N ALA A 24 -3.96 -6.82 0.95
CA ALA A 24 -3.05 -7.60 0.12
C ALA A 24 -3.00 -9.08 0.56
N GLU A 25 -2.85 -9.33 1.86
CA GLU A 25 -2.77 -10.68 2.41
C GLU A 25 -4.14 -11.39 2.42
N MET A 26 -5.25 -10.69 2.68
CA MET A 26 -6.58 -11.30 2.66
C MET A 26 -7.04 -11.64 1.23
N LEU A 27 -6.69 -10.83 0.23
CA LEU A 27 -6.98 -11.13 -1.19
C LEU A 27 -6.08 -12.23 -1.73
N SER A 28 -4.80 -12.23 -1.35
CA SER A 28 -3.83 -13.24 -1.78
C SER A 28 -4.07 -14.58 -1.07
N GLY A 29 -4.52 -14.56 0.19
CA GLY A 29 -4.62 -15.75 1.04
C GLY A 29 -3.26 -16.33 1.43
N SER A 30 -2.17 -15.60 1.19
CA SER A 30 -0.78 -16.05 1.37
C SER A 30 -0.37 -16.20 2.83
N THR A 31 -0.81 -15.29 3.71
CA THR A 31 -0.40 -15.29 5.12
C THR A 31 -1.49 -15.88 6.02
N PRO A 32 -1.23 -16.99 6.75
CA PRO A 32 -2.16 -17.50 7.74
C PRO A 32 -2.36 -16.48 8.89
N PRO A 33 -3.57 -16.39 9.49
CA PRO A 33 -3.86 -15.41 10.55
C PRO A 33 -2.94 -15.50 11.77
N ILE A 34 -2.28 -16.64 11.96
CA ILE A 34 -1.33 -16.87 13.04
C ILE A 34 0.01 -16.14 12.83
N GLU A 35 0.44 -15.91 11.58
CA GLU A 35 1.67 -15.19 11.27
C GLU A 35 1.54 -13.69 11.55
N TRP A 36 0.32 -13.14 11.48
CA TRP A 36 0.01 -11.78 11.92
C TRP A 36 0.24 -11.56 13.42
N LEU A 37 0.22 -12.63 14.23
CA LEU A 37 0.56 -12.54 15.66
C LEU A 37 2.06 -12.39 15.90
N ASN A 38 2.90 -12.68 14.90
CA ASN A 38 4.33 -12.43 14.99
C ASN A 38 4.61 -10.94 14.74
N PRO A 39 5.09 -10.18 15.75
CA PRO A 39 5.31 -8.75 15.61
C PRO A 39 6.36 -8.42 14.53
N VAL A 40 7.32 -9.32 14.28
CA VAL A 40 8.33 -9.12 13.25
C VAL A 40 7.72 -9.26 11.84
N ALA A 41 6.88 -10.28 11.63
CA ALA A 41 6.19 -10.49 10.36
C ALA A 41 5.20 -9.35 10.08
N ALA A 42 4.39 -8.97 11.07
CA ALA A 42 3.46 -7.85 10.95
C ALA A 42 4.16 -6.53 10.62
N LEU A 43 5.31 -6.26 11.27
CA LEU A 43 6.10 -5.05 10.98
C LEU A 43 6.67 -5.10 9.56
N PHE A 44 7.13 -6.26 9.09
CA PHE A 44 7.64 -6.44 7.74
C PHE A 44 6.54 -6.21 6.69
N LEU A 45 5.34 -6.77 6.90
CA LEU A 45 4.19 -6.57 6.03
C LEU A 45 3.75 -5.10 5.97
N ILE A 46 3.65 -4.44 7.13
CA ILE A 46 3.33 -3.01 7.21
C ILE A 46 4.41 -2.18 6.49
N TRP A 47 5.67 -2.55 6.63
CA TRP A 47 6.76 -1.86 5.96
C TRP A 47 6.71 -2.05 4.45
N LEU A 48 6.53 -3.28 3.97
CA LEU A 48 6.47 -3.63 2.55
C LEU A 48 5.26 -2.97 1.87
N TYR A 49 4.05 -3.37 2.28
CA TYR A 49 2.80 -2.90 1.68
C TYR A 49 2.49 -1.43 2.01
N GLY A 50 2.75 -1.02 3.25
CA GLY A 50 2.48 0.34 3.70
C GLY A 50 3.39 1.36 3.02
N SER A 51 4.68 1.06 2.82
CA SER A 51 5.58 1.96 2.08
C SER A 51 5.20 2.07 0.61
N GLY A 52 4.82 0.96 -0.03
CA GLY A 52 4.33 0.94 -1.41
C GLY A 52 3.13 1.86 -1.62
N VAL A 53 2.10 1.74 -0.78
CA VAL A 53 0.90 2.59 -0.86
C VAL A 53 1.21 4.07 -0.62
N LEU A 54 2.13 4.39 0.28
CA LEU A 54 2.55 5.77 0.50
C LEU A 54 3.25 6.36 -0.72
N VAL A 55 4.15 5.60 -1.35
CA VAL A 55 4.85 6.03 -2.57
C VAL A 55 3.84 6.25 -3.71
N MET A 56 2.89 5.34 -3.91
CA MET A 56 1.84 5.50 -4.93
C MET A 56 1.00 6.74 -4.69
N ARG A 57 0.55 6.95 -3.44
CA ARG A 57 -0.27 8.10 -3.05
C ARG A 57 0.49 9.41 -3.26
N GLU A 58 1.72 9.48 -2.78
CA GLU A 58 2.54 10.68 -2.87
C GLU A 58 2.89 11.00 -4.33
N THR A 59 3.18 9.98 -5.14
CA THR A 59 3.39 10.13 -6.59
C THR A 59 2.14 10.66 -7.27
N ALA A 60 0.96 10.09 -6.96
CA ALA A 60 -0.29 10.53 -7.53
C ALA A 60 -0.63 11.99 -7.17
N VAL A 61 -0.42 12.35 -5.90
CA VAL A 61 -0.63 13.72 -5.40
C VAL A 61 0.35 14.70 -6.04
N ARG A 62 1.65 14.36 -6.11
CA ARG A 62 2.69 15.22 -6.69
C ARG A 62 2.51 15.44 -8.17
N TRP A 63 2.12 14.39 -8.90
CA TRP A 63 1.94 14.47 -10.35
C TRP A 63 0.52 14.92 -10.75
N LYS A 64 -0.35 15.16 -9.76
CA LYS A 64 -1.78 15.48 -9.94
C LYS A 64 -2.47 14.48 -10.87
N THR A 65 -2.04 13.22 -10.79
CA THR A 65 -2.59 12.17 -11.63
C THR A 65 -3.86 11.62 -10.99
N GLY A 66 -4.85 11.33 -11.84
CA GLY A 66 -6.14 10.80 -11.39
C GLY A 66 -6.06 9.33 -10.99
N TRP A 67 -7.23 8.73 -10.73
CA TRP A 67 -7.41 7.31 -10.45
C TRP A 67 -6.73 6.33 -11.43
N PRO A 68 -6.67 6.58 -12.75
CA PRO A 68 -6.02 5.66 -13.68
C PRO A 68 -4.55 5.39 -13.36
N SER A 69 -3.84 6.41 -12.88
CA SER A 69 -2.43 6.29 -12.53
C SER A 69 -2.21 5.50 -11.25
N ILE A 70 -3.13 5.58 -10.29
CA ILE A 70 -3.09 4.76 -9.07
C ILE A 70 -3.28 3.29 -9.44
N LEU A 71 -4.22 2.97 -10.34
CA LEU A 71 -4.42 1.60 -10.83
C LEU A 71 -3.19 1.08 -11.56
N LEU A 72 -2.57 1.90 -12.42
CA LEU A 72 -1.35 1.52 -13.13
C LEU A 72 -0.17 1.28 -12.17
N LEU A 73 0.02 2.16 -11.19
CA LEU A 73 1.05 2.01 -10.16
C LEU A 73 0.81 0.78 -9.29
N GLY A 74 -0.46 0.50 -8.94
CA GLY A 74 -0.86 -0.71 -8.22
C GLY A 74 -0.56 -1.98 -9.00
N ALA A 75 -0.89 -2.00 -10.30
CA ALA A 75 -0.56 -3.13 -11.18
C ALA A 75 0.96 -3.34 -11.31
N ALA A 76 1.72 -2.26 -11.49
CA ALA A 76 3.19 -2.34 -11.54
C ALA A 76 3.78 -2.88 -10.24
N TYR A 77 3.27 -2.43 -9.09
CA TYR A 77 3.71 -2.91 -7.78
C TYR A 77 3.39 -4.39 -7.57
N GLY A 78 2.18 -4.84 -7.89
CA GLY A 78 1.82 -6.26 -7.79
C GLY A 78 2.70 -7.15 -8.66
N ILE A 79 3.02 -6.71 -9.88
CA ILE A 79 3.96 -7.44 -10.76
C ILE A 79 5.36 -7.50 -10.15
N ILE A 80 5.82 -6.44 -9.50
CA ILE A 80 7.13 -6.41 -8.84
C ILE A 80 7.14 -7.32 -7.62
N GLU A 81 6.10 -7.33 -6.80
CA GLU A 81 6.00 -8.23 -5.64
C GLU A 81 6.01 -9.69 -6.06
N GLU A 82 5.11 -10.07 -6.96
CA GLU A 82 5.03 -11.45 -7.47
C GLU A 82 6.31 -11.83 -8.23
N GLY A 83 6.87 -10.91 -9.03
CA GLY A 83 8.11 -11.12 -9.78
C GLY A 83 9.36 -11.25 -8.91
N LEU A 84 9.37 -10.65 -7.72
CA LEU A 84 10.43 -10.82 -6.71
C LEU A 84 10.20 -12.07 -5.87
N ALA A 85 8.95 -12.39 -5.53
CA ALA A 85 8.58 -13.55 -4.75
C ALA A 85 8.82 -14.88 -5.50
N VAL A 86 8.62 -14.91 -6.83
CA VAL A 86 8.76 -16.12 -7.66
C VAL A 86 10.20 -16.34 -8.15
N LYS A 87 11.20 -15.76 -7.50
CA LYS A 87 12.60 -15.99 -7.87
C LYS A 87 13.14 -17.29 -7.22
N SER A 88 12.95 -18.38 -7.98
CA SER A 88 13.50 -19.76 -7.86
C SER A 88 12.74 -20.75 -7.00
#